data_AF-A0AAF0VIT2-F1
#
_entry.id   AF-A0AAF0VIT2-F1
#
_cell.length_a   1.000
_cell.length_b   1.000
_cell.length_c   1.000
_cell.angle_alpha   90.00
_cell.angle_beta   90.00
_cell.angle_gamma   90.00
#
_symmetry.space_group_name_H-M   'P 1'
#
loop_
_entity.id
_entity.type
_entity.pdbx_description
1 polymer ?
#
loop_
_entity_poly.entity_id
_entity_poly.type
_entity_poly.pdbx_seq_one_letter_code
_entity_poly.pdbx_strand_id
1 'polypeptide(L)'
;MGLIPAASRSTPRSAAVPDKGDPKYVALRQSTALAGLTIVEHEARLTLDWAEPLRHLAFYKSLFRPAVLCAGLSPDLRFHNLRHRYTSTCIAAGIEPMKIRRWVGHSKVTTPLGIYADLFEREPTEELPHSVR
;
A
#
# COMPACT_ATOMS: atom_id res chain seq x y z
N MET A 1 -14.65 3.63 -20.75
CA MET A 1 -13.96 2.56 -19.98
C MET A 1 -12.47 2.67 -20.27
N GLY A 2 -11.72 3.35 -19.39
CA GLY A 2 -10.28 3.53 -19.56
C GLY A 2 -9.52 2.30 -19.06
N LEU A 3 -8.74 1.69 -19.94
CA LEU A 3 -7.85 0.57 -19.66
C LEU A 3 -6.75 1.05 -18.69
N ILE A 4 -6.70 0.52 -17.47
CA ILE A 4 -5.56 0.76 -16.57
C ILE A 4 -4.35 0.08 -17.22
N PRO A 5 -3.27 0.82 -17.56
CA PRO A 5 -2.10 0.22 -18.16
C PRO A 5 -1.48 -0.75 -17.16
N ALA A 6 -1.15 -1.96 -17.63
CA ALA A 6 -0.43 -2.95 -16.84
C ALA A 6 0.86 -2.29 -16.31
N ALA A 7 0.95 -2.11 -14.99
CA ALA A 7 2.15 -1.58 -14.37
C ALA A 7 3.33 -2.49 -14.74
N SER A 8 4.32 -1.92 -15.44
CA SER A 8 5.60 -2.57 -15.67
C SER A 8 6.13 -3.03 -14.32
N ARG A 9 6.34 -4.34 -14.17
CA ARG A 9 6.95 -4.93 -12.97
C ARG A 9 8.41 -4.51 -12.94
N SER A 10 8.67 -3.29 -12.45
CA SER A 10 10.02 -2.89 -12.07
C SER A 10 10.48 -3.88 -11.02
N THR A 11 11.54 -4.63 -11.33
CA THR A 11 12.20 -5.52 -10.39
C THR A 11 12.51 -4.70 -9.13
N PRO A 12 12.00 -5.08 -7.94
CA PRO A 12 12.30 -4.33 -6.74
C PRO A 12 13.83 -4.31 -6.58
N ARG A 13 14.37 -3.14 -6.22
CA ARG A 13 15.76 -3.04 -5.76
C ARG A 13 15.95 -4.12 -4.70
N SER A 14 16.81 -5.10 -4.98
CA SER A 14 17.03 -6.25 -4.09
C SER A 14 17.34 -5.73 -2.69
N ALA A 15 16.40 -5.90 -1.77
CA ALA A 15 16.65 -5.57 -0.38
C ALA A 15 17.77 -6.49 0.10
N ALA A 16 18.85 -5.92 0.64
CA ALA A 16 19.97 -6.69 1.14
C ALA A 16 19.46 -7.75 2.13
N VAL A 17 19.87 -9.00 1.93
CA VAL A 17 19.50 -10.08 2.83
C VAL A 17 20.13 -9.78 4.20
N PRO A 18 19.34 -9.69 5.28
CA PRO A 18 19.87 -9.45 6.62
C PRO A 18 20.80 -10.60 7.06
N ASP A 19 21.77 -10.30 7.91
CA ASP A 19 22.70 -11.31 8.44
C ASP A 19 21.96 -12.38 9.29
N LYS A 20 22.51 -13.60 9.37
CA LYS A 20 21.90 -14.71 10.11
C LYS A 20 21.58 -14.39 11.58
N GLY A 21 22.35 -13.48 12.21
CA GLY A 21 22.13 -13.04 13.58
C GLY A 21 21.02 -11.98 13.76
N ASP A 22 20.53 -11.37 12.68
CA ASP A 22 19.49 -10.33 12.74
C ASP A 22 18.10 -10.96 12.96
N PRO A 23 17.28 -10.49 13.92
CA PRO A 23 15.88 -10.89 14.06
C PRO A 23 15.06 -10.80 12.75
N LYS A 24 15.42 -9.89 11.84
CA LYS A 24 14.81 -9.75 10.52
C LYS A 24 15.10 -10.94 9.61
N TYR A 25 16.22 -11.65 9.79
CA TYR A 25 16.59 -12.84 9.02
C TYR A 25 15.64 -14.00 9.28
N VAL A 26 15.34 -14.31 10.55
CA VAL A 26 14.37 -15.36 10.90
C VAL A 26 13.01 -15.04 10.30
N ALA A 27 12.60 -13.78 10.40
CA ALA A 27 11.32 -13.34 9.89
C ALA A 27 11.27 -13.37 8.35
N LEU A 28 12.38 -13.07 7.67
CA LEU A 28 12.53 -13.20 6.22
C LEU A 28 12.50 -14.67 5.78
N ARG A 29 13.19 -15.56 6.50
CA ARG A 29 13.18 -17.01 6.24
C ARG A 29 11.76 -17.57 6.31
N GLN A 30 11.03 -17.26 7.38
CA GLN A 30 9.64 -17.69 7.55
C GLN A 30 8.75 -17.17 6.42
N SER A 31 8.86 -15.87 6.07
CA SER A 31 8.05 -15.31 4.99
C SER A 31 8.41 -15.89 3.61
N THR A 32 9.68 -16.20 3.36
CA THR A 32 10.14 -16.78 2.10
C THR A 32 9.64 -18.22 1.95
N ALA A 33 9.71 -19.02 3.01
CA ALA A 33 9.18 -20.38 3.01
C ALA A 33 7.67 -20.39 2.74
N LEU A 34 6.93 -19.47 3.37
CA LEU A 34 5.49 -19.32 3.13
C LEU A 34 5.20 -18.80 1.71
N ALA A 35 6.01 -17.90 1.17
CA ALA A 35 5.81 -17.37 -0.18
C ALA A 35 6.00 -18.42 -1.29
N GLY A 36 6.69 -19.53 -0.99
CA GLY A 36 6.86 -20.65 -1.91
C GLY A 36 5.69 -21.63 -1.93
N LEU A 37 4.69 -21.47 -1.06
CA LEU A 37 3.51 -22.34 -1.02
C LEU A 37 2.51 -21.98 -2.13
N THR A 38 1.81 -22.99 -2.61
CA THR A 38 0.64 -22.82 -3.47
C THR A 38 -0.54 -22.23 -2.71
N ILE A 39 -1.56 -21.73 -3.44
CA ILE A 39 -2.78 -21.17 -2.84
C ILE A 39 -3.49 -22.23 -1.97
N VAL A 40 -3.58 -23.47 -2.45
CA VAL A 40 -4.24 -24.58 -1.73
C VAL A 40 -3.50 -24.91 -0.43
N GLU A 41 -2.17 -24.94 -0.46
CA GLU A 41 -1.36 -25.16 0.76
C GLU A 41 -1.46 -24.00 1.74
N HIS A 42 -1.60 -22.77 1.24
CA HIS A 42 -1.89 -21.61 2.07
C HIS A 42 -3.26 -21.73 2.75
N GLU A 43 -4.30 -22.04 1.98
CA GLU A 43 -5.67 -22.19 2.48
C GLU A 43 -5.77 -23.29 3.54
N ALA A 44 -5.20 -24.47 3.28
CA ALA A 44 -5.22 -25.59 4.21
C ALA A 44 -4.56 -25.29 5.57
N ARG A 45 -3.61 -24.34 5.61
CA ARG A 45 -2.91 -23.92 6.84
C ARG A 45 -3.69 -22.85 7.62
N LEU A 46 -4.61 -22.13 6.97
CA LEU A 46 -5.25 -20.94 7.53
C LEU A 46 -6.57 -21.30 8.20
N THR A 47 -6.56 -21.31 9.53
CA THR A 47 -7.78 -21.31 10.34
C THR A 47 -8.17 -19.87 10.68
N LEU A 48 -8.76 -19.17 9.70
CA LEU A 48 -9.28 -17.83 9.91
C LEU A 48 -10.73 -17.92 10.37
N ASP A 49 -10.96 -17.64 11.65
CA ASP A 49 -12.31 -17.37 12.14
C ASP A 49 -12.66 -15.92 11.81
N TRP A 50 -13.62 -15.73 10.91
CA TRP A 50 -14.08 -14.41 10.48
C TRP A 50 -15.05 -13.76 11.47
N ALA A 51 -15.56 -14.51 12.46
CA ALA A 51 -16.40 -13.98 13.53
C ALA A 51 -15.59 -13.25 14.62
N GLU A 52 -14.29 -13.57 14.73
CA GLU A 52 -13.41 -13.04 15.76
C GLU A 52 -12.38 -12.05 15.20
N PRO A 53 -11.95 -11.03 15.97
CA PRO A 53 -10.90 -10.14 15.55
C PRO A 53 -9.58 -10.87 15.26
N LEU A 54 -9.10 -10.76 14.03
CA LEU A 54 -7.80 -11.31 13.66
C LEU A 54 -6.67 -10.61 14.41
N ARG A 55 -5.84 -11.39 15.11
CA ARG A 55 -4.66 -10.84 15.79
C ARG A 55 -3.65 -10.32 14.76
N HIS A 56 -3.44 -9.00 14.77
CA HIS A 56 -2.59 -8.29 13.80
C HIS A 56 -1.24 -8.98 13.56
N LEU A 57 -0.50 -9.35 14.62
CA LEU A 57 0.83 -9.95 14.46
C LEU A 57 0.81 -11.32 13.78
N ALA A 58 -0.24 -12.12 14.03
CA ALA A 58 -0.40 -13.44 13.43
C ALA A 58 -0.72 -13.29 11.94
N PHE A 59 -1.72 -12.47 11.61
CA PHE A 59 -2.06 -12.11 10.23
C PHE A 59 -0.84 -11.56 9.47
N TYR A 60 -0.13 -10.60 10.09
CA TYR A 60 0.98 -9.91 9.44
C TYR A 60 2.13 -10.85 9.05
N LYS A 61 2.51 -11.77 9.95
CA LYS A 61 3.61 -12.71 9.70
C LYS A 61 3.21 -13.88 8.79
N SER A 62 1.99 -14.38 8.94
CA SER A 62 1.53 -15.60 8.27
C SER A 62 0.97 -15.39 6.88
N LEU A 63 0.46 -14.19 6.58
CA LEU A 63 -0.23 -13.88 5.33
C LEU A 63 0.38 -12.70 4.60
N PHE A 64 0.45 -11.54 5.28
CA PHE A 64 0.81 -10.31 4.62
C PHE A 64 2.24 -10.32 4.09
N ARG A 65 3.23 -10.63 4.94
CA ARG A 65 4.65 -10.67 4.51
C ARG A 65 4.92 -11.68 3.39
N PRO A 66 4.43 -12.93 3.46
CA PRO A 66 4.54 -13.86 2.33
C PRO A 66 3.91 -13.30 1.04
N ALA A 67 2.71 -12.73 1.12
CA ALA A 67 2.02 -12.16 -0.04
C ALA A 67 2.80 -11.01 -0.69
N VAL A 68 3.48 -10.16 0.11
CA VAL A 68 4.37 -9.11 -0.39
C VAL A 68 5.52 -9.70 -1.21
N LEU A 69 6.11 -10.80 -0.75
CA LEU A 69 7.18 -11.50 -1.47
C LEU A 69 6.66 -12.17 -2.74
N CYS A 70 5.51 -12.86 -2.69
CA CYS A 70 4.86 -13.44 -3.87
C CYS A 70 4.55 -12.37 -4.93
N ALA A 71 4.17 -11.17 -4.51
CA ALA A 71 3.90 -10.04 -5.39
C ALA A 71 5.19 -9.38 -5.96
N GLY A 72 6.38 -9.82 -5.55
CA GLY A 72 7.64 -9.23 -5.96
C GLY A 72 7.80 -7.78 -5.48
N LEU A 73 7.22 -7.44 -4.33
CA LEU A 73 7.32 -6.11 -3.74
C LEU A 73 8.44 -6.07 -2.68
N SER A 74 8.87 -4.86 -2.33
CA SER A 74 9.89 -4.66 -1.29
C SER A 74 9.44 -5.28 0.04
N PRO A 75 10.31 -6.03 0.76
CA PRO A 75 10.00 -6.59 2.07
C PRO A 75 9.75 -5.53 3.15
N ASP A 76 10.14 -4.28 2.90
CA ASP A 76 9.87 -3.14 3.80
C ASP A 76 8.44 -2.61 3.68
N LEU A 77 7.64 -3.13 2.74
CA LEU A 77 6.24 -2.76 2.60
C LEU A 77 5.46 -3.12 3.87
N ARG A 78 4.82 -2.12 4.48
CA ARG A 78 3.97 -2.26 5.67
C ARG A 78 2.50 -2.24 5.29
N PHE A 79 1.65 -2.84 6.13
CA PHE A 79 0.21 -2.86 5.91
C PHE A 79 -0.39 -1.44 5.82
N HIS A 80 0.12 -0.49 6.61
CA HIS A 80 -0.30 0.92 6.56
C HIS A 80 0.01 1.61 5.21
N ASN A 81 0.99 1.11 4.46
CA ASN A 81 1.31 1.65 3.14
C ASN A 81 0.16 1.42 2.14
N LEU A 82 -0.68 0.41 2.35
CA LEU A 82 -1.90 0.20 1.55
C LEU A 82 -2.87 1.36 1.72
N ARG A 83 -3.03 1.89 2.94
CA ARG A 83 -3.87 3.05 3.24
C ARG A 83 -3.31 4.34 2.63
N HIS A 84 -1.99 4.52 2.66
CA HIS A 84 -1.34 5.60 1.93
C HIS A 84 -1.59 5.49 0.43
N ARG A 85 -1.40 4.29 -0.16
CA ARG A 85 -1.62 4.05 -1.59
C ARG A 85 -3.06 4.32 -2.02
N TYR A 86 -4.04 3.89 -1.23
CA TYR A 86 -5.45 4.20 -1.46
C TYR A 86 -5.68 5.72 -1.50
N THR A 87 -5.13 6.45 -0.54
CA THR A 87 -5.27 7.90 -0.43
C THR A 87 -4.65 8.60 -1.65
N SER A 88 -3.41 8.23 -2.03
CA SER A 88 -2.76 8.77 -3.23
C SER A 88 -3.52 8.44 -4.51
N THR A 89 -4.10 7.24 -4.63
CA THR A 89 -4.88 6.83 -5.81
C THR A 89 -6.19 7.62 -5.92
N CYS A 90 -6.87 7.89 -4.81
CA CYS A 90 -8.07 8.72 -4.79
C CYS A 90 -7.79 10.15 -5.27
N ILE A 91 -6.63 10.70 -4.92
CA ILE A 91 -6.24 12.07 -5.29
C ILE A 91 -5.87 12.14 -6.75
N ALA A 92 -5.11 11.15 -7.25
CA ALA A 92 -4.84 11.01 -8.68
C ALA A 92 -6.14 10.86 -9.51
N ALA A 93 -7.20 10.31 -8.91
CA ALA A 93 -8.53 10.24 -9.51
C ALA A 93 -9.37 11.53 -9.36
N GLY A 94 -8.80 12.61 -8.82
CA GLY A 94 -9.48 13.90 -8.65
C GLY A 94 -10.51 13.94 -7.52
N ILE A 95 -10.48 12.99 -6.59
CA ILE A 95 -11.43 12.98 -5.47
C ILE A 95 -11.05 14.06 -4.45
N GLU A 96 -12.05 14.84 -4.02
CA GLU A 96 -11.88 15.90 -3.04
C GLU A 96 -11.22 15.38 -1.73
N PRO A 97 -10.13 16.02 -1.25
CA PRO A 97 -9.40 15.58 -0.06
C PRO A 97 -10.27 15.44 1.20
N MET A 98 -11.29 16.28 1.36
CA MET A 98 -12.19 16.22 2.52
C MET A 98 -13.03 14.93 2.53
N LYS A 99 -13.44 14.45 1.35
CA LYS A 99 -14.15 13.18 1.19
C LYS A 99 -13.25 12.00 1.55
N ILE A 100 -12.01 12.02 1.06
CA ILE A 100 -11.01 10.98 1.35
C ILE A 100 -10.70 10.92 2.85
N ARG A 101 -10.56 12.08 3.51
CA ARG A 101 -10.35 12.15 4.96
C ARG A 101 -11.45 11.42 5.74
N ARG A 102 -12.72 11.61 5.35
CA ARG A 102 -13.87 10.95 5.99
C ARG A 102 -13.80 9.42 5.83
N TRP A 103 -13.45 8.93 4.64
CA TRP A 103 -13.33 7.49 4.37
C TRP A 103 -12.17 6.85 5.10
N VAL A 104 -11.02 7.50 5.10
CA VAL A 104 -9.80 6.97 5.70
C VAL A 104 -9.88 7.09 7.23
N GLY A 105 -10.58 8.09 7.78
CA GLY A 105 -10.79 8.23 9.23
C GLY A 105 -9.57 8.80 9.96
N HIS A 106 -8.91 9.82 9.40
CA HIS A 106 -7.83 10.53 10.10
C HIS A 106 -8.39 11.44 11.20
N SER A 107 -8.04 11.14 12.46
CA SER A 107 -8.41 11.92 13.64
C SER A 107 -7.65 13.25 13.77
N LYS A 108 -6.45 13.39 13.17
CA LYS A 108 -5.69 14.65 13.13
C LYS A 108 -5.83 15.38 11.81
N VAL A 109 -6.26 16.65 11.89
CA VAL A 109 -6.20 17.66 10.82
C VAL A 109 -4.83 18.31 10.87
N THR A 110 -3.80 17.57 10.49
CA THR A 110 -2.53 18.16 10.10
C THR A 110 -2.26 17.70 8.67
N THR A 111 -2.83 18.51 7.79
CA THR A 111 -2.45 18.78 6.40
C THR A 111 -2.63 17.67 5.36
N PRO A 112 -3.88 17.34 4.97
CA PRO A 112 -4.14 16.91 3.59
C PRO A 112 -3.67 17.98 2.60
N LEU A 113 -3.79 19.27 2.93
CA LEU A 113 -3.43 20.34 1.99
C LEU A 113 -1.91 20.41 1.71
N GLY A 114 -1.06 20.17 2.71
CA GLY A 114 0.40 20.32 2.57
C GLY A 114 1.13 19.11 1.98
N ILE A 115 0.57 17.89 2.13
CA ILE A 115 1.14 16.68 1.52
C ILE A 115 0.66 16.52 0.05
N TYR A 116 -0.41 17.23 -0.34
CA TYR A 116 -0.97 17.16 -1.68
C TYR A 116 -0.86 18.47 -2.48
N ALA A 117 -0.37 19.56 -1.89
CA ALA A 117 -0.14 20.83 -2.60
C ALA A 117 0.69 20.64 -3.87
N ASP A 118 1.78 19.87 -3.79
CA ASP A 118 2.66 19.58 -4.93
C ASP A 118 1.96 18.82 -6.07
N LEU A 119 0.83 18.14 -5.80
CA LEU A 119 0.01 17.50 -6.85
C LEU A 119 -0.96 18.49 -7.52
N PHE A 120 -1.30 19.60 -6.86
CA PHE A 120 -2.17 20.66 -7.38
C PHE A 120 -1.40 21.79 -8.08
N GLU A 121 -0.08 21.89 -7.92
CA GLU A 121 0.76 22.90 -8.61
C GLU A 121 0.98 22.63 -10.11
N ARG A 122 0.45 21.53 -10.65
CA ARG A 122 0.57 21.17 -12.07
C ARG A 122 -0.74 21.32 -12.84
N GLU A 123 -1.38 22.47 -12.70
CA GLU A 123 -2.32 23.00 -13.71
C GLU A 123 -1.61 24.17 -14.42
N PRO A 124 -1.24 24.04 -15.71
CA PRO A 124 -0.74 25.17 -16.47
C PRO A 124 -1.88 26.17 -16.71
N THR A 125 -1.62 27.40 -16.31
CA THR A 125 -2.30 28.64 -16.69
C THR A 125 -3.10 28.55 -18.00
N GLU A 126 -4.42 28.45 -17.89
CA GLU A 126 -5.31 28.97 -18.92
C GLU A 126 -6.02 30.21 -18.34
N GLU A 127 -5.38 31.36 -18.54
CA GLU A 127 -6.00 32.66 -18.30
C GLU A 127 -7.19 32.82 -19.26
N LEU A 128 -8.40 32.69 -18.74
CA LEU A 128 -9.57 33.21 -19.43
C LEU A 128 -9.60 34.74 -19.25
N PRO A 129 -9.63 35.53 -20.34
CA PRO A 129 -9.61 36.99 -20.24
C PRO A 129 -10.86 37.48 -19.52
N HIS A 130 -10.63 38.24 -18.44
CA HIS A 130 -11.69 38.94 -17.71
C HIS A 130 -12.31 39.98 -18.65
N SER A 131 -13.46 39.66 -19.24
CA SER A 131 -14.29 40.67 -19.90
C SER A 131 -14.91 41.55 -18.84
N VAL A 132 -14.37 42.76 -18.73
CA VAL A 132 -15.02 43.91 -18.11
C VAL A 132 -16.41 44.10 -18.70
N ARG A 133 -17.44 44.00 -17.86
CA ARG A 133 -18.52 44.99 -17.77
C ARG A 133 -19.35 44.78 -16.50
#